data_AF-A0A7X6CAX6-F1
#
_entry.id   AF-A0A7X6CAX6-F1
#
_cell.length_a   1.000
_cell.length_b   1.000
_cell.length_c   1.000
_cell.angle_alpha   90.00
_cell.angle_beta   90.00
_cell.angle_gamma   90.00
#
_symmetry.space_group_name_H-M   'P 1'
#
loop_
_entity.id
_entity.type
_entity.pdbx_description
1 polymer ?
#
loop_
_entity_poly.entity_id
_entity_poly.type
_entity_poly.pdbx_seq_one_letter_code
_entity_poly.pdbx_strand_id
1 'polypeptide(L)' 'MEDIEKVLEQIKEWVRKLIEGLLNPEAQPELEPIPIPINQPRRRR' A
#
# COMPACT_ATOMS: atom_id res chain seq x y z
N MET A 1 12.01 -30.83 -23.09
CA MET A 1 12.35 -29.39 -23.21
C MET A 1 11.13 -28.49 -23.11
N GLU A 2 9.91 -29.02 -23.14
CA GLU A 2 8.65 -28.26 -23.01
C GLU A 2 8.35 -27.80 -21.56
N ASP A 3 8.95 -28.43 -20.55
CA ASP A 3 8.66 -28.09 -19.14
C ASP A 3 9.28 -26.76 -18.69
N ILE A 4 10.45 -26.40 -19.23
CA ILE A 4 11.14 -25.15 -18.87
C ILE A 4 10.39 -23.93 -19.41
N GLU A 5 9.85 -24.02 -20.63
CA GLU A 5 9.02 -22.95 -21.20
C GLU A 5 7.77 -22.73 -20.36
N LYS A 6 7.08 -23.80 -19.94
CA LYS A 6 5.91 -23.72 -19.06
C LYS A 6 6.20 -23.05 -17.73
N VAL A 7 7.33 -23.37 -17.11
CA VAL A 7 7.76 -22.79 -15.83
C VAL A 7 8.09 -21.30 -16.00
N LEU A 8 8.78 -20.92 -17.08
CA LEU A 8 9.07 -19.52 -17.38
C LEU A 8 7.80 -18.69 -17.61
N GLU A 9 6.78 -19.29 -18.21
CA GLU A 9 5.49 -18.65 -18.44
C GLU A 9 4.75 -18.39 -17.13
N GLN A 10 4.72 -19.38 -16.22
CA GLN A 10 4.19 -19.20 -14.85
C GLN A 10 4.94 -18.13 -14.06
N ILE A 11 6.27 -18.07 -14.17
CA ILE A 11 7.07 -17.05 -13.48
C ILE A 11 6.75 -15.66 -14.02
N LYS A 12 6.57 -15.48 -15.33
CA LYS A 12 6.20 -14.19 -15.91
C LYS A 12 4.86 -13.68 -15.39
N GLU A 13 3.85 -14.53 -15.29
CA GLU A 13 2.55 -14.14 -14.73
C GLU A 13 2.65 -13.75 -13.25
N TRP A 14 3.44 -14.52 -12.49
CA TRP A 14 3.70 -14.21 -11.08
C TRP A 14 4.42 -12.86 -10.91
N VAL A 15 5.46 -12.62 -11.71
CA VAL A 15 6.21 -11.35 -11.70
C VAL A 15 5.31 -10.19 -12.05
N ARG A 16 4.39 -10.33 -13.02
CA ARG A 16 3.44 -9.28 -13.38
C ARG A 16 2.52 -8.90 -12.23
N LYS A 17 1.95 -9.89 -11.54
CA LYS A 17 1.12 -9.66 -10.34
C LYS A 17 1.92 -9.04 -9.20
N LEU A 18 3.18 -9.46 -9.03
CA LEU A 18 4.08 -8.91 -8.02
C LEU A 18 4.38 -7.43 -8.29
N ILE A 19 4.67 -7.10 -9.55
CA ILE A 19 4.90 -5.73 -10.01
C ILE A 19 3.64 -4.88 -9.84
N GLU A 20 2.47 -5.40 -10.21
CA GLU A 20 1.19 -4.69 -10.01
C GLU A 20 0.88 -4.44 -8.53
N GLY A 21 1.23 -5.36 -7.62
CA GLY A 21 1.06 -5.18 -6.17
C GLY A 21 2.07 -4.21 -5.55
N LEU A 22 3.32 -4.22 -6.02
CA LEU A 22 4.40 -3.35 -5.51
C LEU A 22 4.39 -1.94 -6.12
N LEU A 23 4.02 -1.82 -7.41
CA LEU A 23 3.90 -0.55 -8.12
C LEU A 23 2.47 -0.03 -8.12
N ASN A 24 1.50 -0.73 -7.53
CA ASN A 24 0.31 -0.05 -7.08
C ASN A 24 0.82 1.00 -6.10
N PRO A 25 0.72 2.30 -6.41
CA PRO A 25 0.83 3.27 -5.34
C PRO A 25 -0.32 2.89 -4.44
N GLU A 26 -0.04 2.28 -3.28
CA GLU A 26 -1.06 2.12 -2.25
C GLU A 26 -1.77 3.45 -2.22
N ALA A 27 -3.09 3.42 -2.51
CA ALA A 27 -3.90 4.61 -2.52
C ALA A 27 -3.64 5.23 -1.17
N GLN A 28 -2.82 6.29 -1.15
CA GLN A 28 -2.25 6.79 0.08
C GLN A 28 -3.46 7.04 0.96
N PRO A 29 -3.58 6.31 2.09
CA PRO A 29 -4.76 6.44 2.92
C PRO A 29 -4.91 7.92 3.19
N GLU A 30 -6.12 8.46 2.97
CA GLU A 30 -6.38 9.88 3.18
C GLU A 30 -5.77 10.26 4.53
N LEU A 31 -4.87 11.25 4.51
CA LEU A 31 -4.12 11.63 5.71
C LEU A 31 -5.11 11.92 6.82
N GLU A 32 -5.07 11.13 7.89
CA GLU A 32 -5.91 11.39 9.06
C GLU A 32 -5.56 12.77 9.62
N PRO A 33 -6.57 13.62 9.92
CA PRO A 33 -6.32 14.95 10.46
C PRO A 33 -5.65 14.84 11.84
N ILE A 34 -4.50 15.47 11.98
CA ILE A 34 -3.79 15.57 13.26
C ILE A 34 -4.60 16.47 14.20
N PRO A 35 -4.87 16.05 15.45
CA PRO A 35 -5.62 16.87 16.40
C PRO A 35 -4.85 18.15 16.73
N ILE A 36 -5.51 19.30 16.57
CA ILE A 36 -4.95 20.60 16.94
C ILE A 36 -5.05 20.76 18.45
N PRO A 37 -3.95 21.06 19.17
CA PRO A 37 -4.00 21.31 20.60
C PRO A 37 -4.80 22.60 20.89
N ILE A 38 -5.94 22.47 21.56
CA ILE A 38 -6.75 23.61 22.01
C ILE A 38 -6.37 23.92 23.46
N ASN A 39 -5.88 25.13 23.71
CA ASN A 39 -5.73 25.64 25.07
C ASN A 39 -7.12 25.90 25.66
N GLN A 40 -7.66 24.93 26.39
CA GLN A 40 -8.91 25.11 27.12
C GLN A 40 -8.66 26.05 28.31
N PRO A 41 -9.32 27.22 28.39
CA PRO A 41 -9.23 28.04 29.58
C PRO A 41 -9.79 27.22 30.74
N ARG A 42 -8.95 26.96 31.76
CA ARG A 42 -9.36 26.30 33.00
C ARG A 42 -10.52 27.11 33.58
N ARG A 43 -11.75 26.59 33.42
CA ARG A 43 -12.95 27.12 34.05
C ARG A 43 -12.71 27.03 35.55
N ARG A 44 -12.32 28.14 36.17
CA ARG A 44 -12.22 28.25 37.63
C ARG A 44 -13.64 27.99 38.15
N ARG A 45 -13.82 26.84 38.80
CA ARG A 45 -15.00 26.56 39.61
C ARG A 45 -14.97 27.45 40.85
#